data_AF-A0A1F7J8Z6-F1
#
_entry.id   AF-A0A1F7J8Z6-F1
#
_cell.length_a   1.000
_cell.length_b   1.000
_cell.length_c   1.000
_cell.angle_alpha   90.00
_cell.angle_beta   90.00
_cell.angle_gamma   90.00
#
_symmetry.space_group_name_H-M   'P 1'
#
loop_
_entity.id
_entity.type
_entity.pdbx_description
1 polymer ?
#
loop_
_entity_poly.entity_id
_entity_poly.type
_entity_poly.pdbx_seq_one_letter_code
_entity_poly.pdbx_strand_id
1 'polypeptide(L)'
;MYKKLIVITLIIVSLTRTQLVAAQQEAGQSARLLTYSEDQLSPVDANVYQLKRKVIRQVLAKYNSPLLNSADTFVDVCLKYNLNCYLLPAISGVESTYGRFILPDSYNPFGWGGGLILFNSWDQAIETVGEGLAKNYISRGALTVEQVGSIYAESPTWSAKVNRMLLEFENVEKLVK
;
A
#
# COMPACT_ATOMS: atom_id res chain seq x y z
N MET A 1 -28.95 64.04 35.88
CA MET A 1 -28.02 64.50 34.81
C MET A 1 -26.60 64.14 35.21
N TYR A 2 -26.11 62.95 34.83
CA TYR A 2 -24.74 62.53 35.16
C TYR A 2 -23.83 62.76 33.95
N LYS A 3 -22.85 63.66 34.14
CA LYS A 3 -21.75 63.93 33.21
C LYS A 3 -20.64 62.90 33.41
N LYS A 4 -20.14 62.41 32.28
CA LYS A 4 -19.05 61.44 32.08
C LYS A 4 -17.68 62.00 32.51
N LEU A 5 -16.78 61.14 32.96
CA LEU A 5 -15.36 61.09 32.53
C LEU A 5 -14.70 59.78 33.06
N ILE A 6 -14.40 58.82 32.17
CA ILE A 6 -13.05 58.38 31.69
C ILE A 6 -12.39 57.33 32.62
N VAL A 7 -12.41 56.03 32.21
CA VAL A 7 -11.30 55.18 31.69
C VAL A 7 -10.12 55.10 32.67
N ILE A 8 -9.68 53.94 33.16
CA ILE A 8 -8.64 53.12 32.52
C ILE A 8 -8.67 51.67 33.02
N THR A 9 -8.70 50.77 32.04
CA THR A 9 -8.53 49.32 32.07
C THR A 9 -7.08 48.95 32.40
N LEU A 10 -6.87 47.92 33.24
CA LEU A 10 -5.58 47.21 33.32
C LEU A 10 -5.82 45.73 33.58
N ILE A 11 -6.30 45.05 32.53
CA ILE A 11 -6.30 43.59 32.45
C ILE A 11 -4.86 43.19 32.14
N ILE A 12 -4.21 42.55 33.11
CA ILE A 12 -2.88 41.95 32.95
C ILE A 12 -3.02 40.81 31.93
N VAL A 13 -2.50 41.05 30.73
CA VAL A 13 -2.35 40.07 29.66
C VAL A 13 -1.30 39.05 30.11
N SER A 14 -1.73 37.87 30.53
CA SER A 14 -0.85 36.71 30.62
C SER A 14 -0.52 36.27 29.20
N LEU A 15 0.67 36.65 28.71
CA LEU A 15 1.25 36.11 27.49
C LEU A 15 1.50 34.61 27.68
N THR A 16 0.52 33.79 27.31
CA THR A 16 0.77 32.37 27.08
C THR A 16 1.68 32.27 25.86
N ARG A 17 2.89 31.77 26.06
CA ARG A 17 3.77 31.36 24.97
C ARG A 17 3.07 30.23 24.23
N THR A 18 2.45 30.53 23.09
CA THR A 18 2.11 29.49 22.12
C THR A 18 3.43 28.98 21.56
N GLN A 19 3.85 27.80 22.01
CA GLN A 19 4.89 27.09 21.30
C GLN A 19 4.33 26.75 19.92
N LEU A 20 4.99 27.27 18.88
CA LEU A 20 4.84 26.77 17.52
C LEU A 20 5.17 25.28 17.56
N VAL A 21 4.15 24.43 17.60
CA VAL A 21 4.31 23.03 17.25
C VAL A 21 4.55 23.04 15.74
N ALA A 22 5.82 23.00 15.34
CA ALA A 22 6.17 22.56 14.01
C ALA A 22 5.65 21.11 13.91
N ALA A 23 4.53 20.94 13.22
CA ALA A 23 4.10 19.62 12.78
C ALA A 23 5.22 19.12 11.86
N GLN A 24 6.11 18.30 12.42
CA GLN A 24 7.09 17.57 11.65
C GLN A 24 6.29 16.66 10.74
N GLN A 25 6.23 17.00 9.44
CA GLN A 25 5.90 16.04 8.42
C GLN A 25 7.03 15.01 8.47
N GLU A 26 6.84 14.00 9.31
CA GLU A 26 7.66 12.81 9.34
C GLU A 26 7.77 12.32 7.90
N ALA A 27 8.99 12.37 7.36
CA ALA A 27 9.42 11.63 6.19
C ALA A 27 9.34 10.13 6.51
N GLY A 28 8.14 9.63 6.79
CA GLY A 28 7.86 8.31 7.34
C GLY A 28 7.93 7.18 6.32
N GLN A 29 8.27 7.47 5.06
CA GLN A 29 8.49 6.46 4.02
C GLN A 29 9.97 6.26 3.68
N SER A 30 10.81 7.28 3.83
CA SER A 30 12.25 7.14 3.60
C SER A 30 12.97 6.39 4.74
N ALA A 31 12.39 6.36 5.94
CA ALA A 31 12.96 5.68 7.10
C ALA A 31 12.60 4.19 7.20
N ARG A 32 11.52 3.70 6.54
CA ARG A 32 11.18 2.26 6.53
C ARG A 32 12.21 1.42 5.77
N LEU A 33 12.88 2.02 4.77
CA LEU A 33 14.00 1.40 4.04
C LEU A 33 15.22 1.11 4.92
N LEU A 34 15.34 1.72 6.11
CA LEU A 34 16.49 1.51 7.01
C LEU A 34 16.27 0.39 8.05
N THR A 35 15.05 -0.15 8.16
CA THR A 35 14.76 -1.25 9.09
C THR A 35 15.00 -2.65 8.52
N TYR A 36 15.20 -2.78 7.20
CA TYR A 36 15.64 -4.01 6.54
C TYR A 36 17.04 -3.75 5.96
N SER A 37 18.04 -3.75 6.84
CA SER A 37 19.44 -3.60 6.44
C SER A 37 19.80 -4.68 5.43
N GLU A 38 20.35 -4.30 4.28
CA GLU A 38 20.91 -5.21 3.26
C GLU A 38 21.85 -6.28 3.86
N ASP A 39 22.47 -5.98 5.01
CA ASP A 39 23.32 -6.88 5.81
C ASP A 39 22.61 -8.11 6.43
N GLN A 40 21.27 -8.17 6.42
CA GLN A 40 20.49 -9.26 7.03
C GLN A 40 19.86 -10.22 6.00
N LEU A 41 19.90 -9.91 4.70
CA LEU A 41 19.43 -10.82 3.66
C LEU A 41 20.56 -11.74 3.22
N SER A 42 20.26 -13.02 3.03
CA SER A 42 21.19 -13.85 2.26
C SER A 42 21.36 -13.23 0.87
N PRO A 43 22.53 -13.34 0.22
CA PRO A 43 22.74 -12.81 -1.13
C PRO A 43 21.69 -13.33 -2.15
N VAL A 44 21.13 -14.52 -1.89
CA VAL A 44 20.04 -15.09 -2.67
C VAL A 44 18.74 -14.31 -2.48
N ASP A 45 18.37 -14.03 -1.22
CA ASP A 45 17.16 -13.26 -0.91
C ASP A 45 17.28 -11.83 -1.45
N ALA A 46 18.48 -11.23 -1.38
CA ALA A 46 18.71 -9.87 -1.89
C ALA A 46 18.50 -9.81 -3.41
N ASN A 47 19.00 -10.80 -4.13
CA ASN A 47 18.78 -10.92 -5.58
C ASN A 47 17.30 -11.14 -5.92
N VAL A 48 16.59 -11.99 -5.17
CA VAL A 48 15.15 -12.19 -5.34
C VAL A 48 14.40 -10.88 -5.11
N TYR A 49 14.71 -10.17 -4.02
CA TYR A 49 14.10 -8.89 -3.68
C TYR A 49 14.23 -7.88 -4.82
N GLN A 50 15.47 -7.62 -5.25
CA GLN A 50 15.76 -6.63 -6.28
C GLN A 50 15.11 -7.00 -7.63
N LEU A 51 15.12 -8.28 -7.99
CA LEU A 51 14.46 -8.77 -9.19
C LEU A 51 12.94 -8.54 -9.14
N LYS A 52 12.27 -9.01 -8.10
CA LYS A 52 10.80 -8.88 -7.95
C LYS A 52 10.39 -7.41 -7.93
N ARG A 53 11.11 -6.59 -7.17
CA ARG A 53 10.93 -5.13 -7.12
C ARG A 53 11.05 -4.50 -8.50
N LYS A 54 12.10 -4.80 -9.24
CA LYS A 54 12.34 -4.26 -10.60
C LYS A 54 11.19 -4.60 -11.54
N VAL A 55 10.75 -5.86 -11.54
CA VAL A 55 9.64 -6.34 -12.38
C VAL A 55 8.34 -5.65 -12.02
N ILE A 56 8.01 -5.56 -10.72
CA ILE A 56 6.80 -4.88 -10.25
C ILE A 56 6.80 -3.43 -10.71
N ARG A 57 7.91 -2.71 -10.51
CA ARG A 57 8.05 -1.32 -10.95
C ARG A 57 7.86 -1.15 -12.45
N GLN A 58 8.41 -2.04 -13.27
CA GLN A 58 8.27 -1.94 -14.73
C GLN A 58 6.82 -2.11 -15.18
N VAL A 59 6.10 -3.10 -14.63
CA VAL A 59 4.67 -3.28 -14.94
C VAL A 59 3.87 -2.09 -14.45
N LEU A 60 4.01 -1.69 -13.18
CA LEU A 60 3.27 -0.55 -12.62
C LEU A 60 3.52 0.76 -13.40
N ALA A 61 4.76 1.00 -13.85
CA ALA A 61 5.11 2.16 -14.66
C ALA A 61 4.43 2.14 -16.03
N LYS A 62 4.36 0.99 -16.71
CA LYS A 62 3.65 0.82 -17.99
C LYS A 62 2.19 1.26 -17.90
N TYR A 63 1.56 1.07 -16.75
CA TYR A 63 0.17 1.44 -16.52
C TYR A 63 -0.03 2.84 -15.91
N ASN A 64 1.03 3.61 -15.68
CA ASN A 64 0.97 4.89 -14.94
C ASN A 64 0.29 4.73 -13.56
N SER A 65 0.65 3.65 -12.85
CA SER A 65 0.04 3.31 -11.57
C SER A 65 0.50 4.25 -10.45
N PRO A 66 -0.41 4.74 -9.57
CA PRO A 66 -0.02 5.44 -8.35
C PRO A 66 0.72 4.54 -7.34
N LEU A 67 0.70 3.22 -7.52
CA LEU A 67 1.36 2.25 -6.66
C LEU A 67 2.86 2.10 -6.95
N LEU A 68 3.42 2.84 -7.92
CA LEU A 68 4.82 2.70 -8.36
C LEU A 68 5.84 2.82 -7.22
N ASN A 69 5.56 3.70 -6.24
CA ASN A 69 6.41 3.90 -5.07
C ASN A 69 6.20 2.85 -3.97
N SER A 70 5.16 2.02 -4.08
CA SER A 70 4.86 0.92 -3.15
C SER A 70 5.35 -0.44 -3.65
N ALA A 71 6.19 -0.48 -4.69
CA ALA A 71 6.77 -1.73 -5.20
C ALA A 71 7.56 -2.49 -4.13
N ASP A 72 8.25 -1.76 -3.24
CA ASP A 72 9.04 -2.33 -2.15
C ASP A 72 8.11 -3.01 -1.15
N THR A 73 7.03 -2.33 -0.78
CA THR A 73 5.98 -2.87 0.08
C THR A 73 5.40 -4.18 -0.47
N PHE A 74 5.12 -4.28 -1.77
CA PHE A 74 4.63 -5.54 -2.35
C PHE A 74 5.61 -6.71 -2.15
N VAL A 75 6.92 -6.46 -2.25
CA VAL A 75 7.95 -7.49 -2.04
C VAL A 75 8.09 -7.79 -0.55
N ASP A 76 8.10 -6.79 0.31
CA ASP A 76 8.16 -6.97 1.76
C ASP A 76 7.01 -7.87 2.25
N VAL A 77 5.79 -7.56 1.81
CA VAL A 77 4.56 -8.30 2.17
C VAL A 77 4.58 -9.72 1.63
N CYS A 78 5.04 -9.93 0.38
CA CYS A 78 5.09 -11.29 -0.16
C CYS A 78 6.08 -12.17 0.60
N LEU A 79 7.26 -11.65 0.93
CA LEU A 79 8.27 -12.40 1.69
C LEU A 79 7.79 -12.66 3.11
N LYS A 80 7.24 -11.63 3.78
CA LYS A 80 6.71 -11.72 5.15
C LYS A 80 5.62 -12.78 5.28
N TYR A 81 4.72 -12.87 4.31
CA TYR A 81 3.56 -13.78 4.37
C TYR A 81 3.70 -15.02 3.46
N ASN A 82 4.89 -15.27 2.91
CA ASN A 82 5.17 -16.37 1.98
C ASN A 82 4.15 -16.46 0.82
N LEU A 83 3.89 -15.32 0.19
CA LEU A 83 2.99 -15.20 -0.96
C LEU A 83 3.79 -15.15 -2.26
N ASN A 84 3.14 -15.49 -3.38
CA ASN A 84 3.68 -15.10 -4.68
C ASN A 84 3.76 -13.56 -4.76
N CYS A 85 4.97 -13.01 -4.98
CA CYS A 85 5.21 -11.57 -5.00
C CYS A 85 4.45 -10.79 -6.07
N TYR A 86 3.91 -11.47 -7.09
CA TYR A 86 3.07 -10.85 -8.11
C TYR A 86 1.58 -10.98 -7.82
N LEU A 87 1.16 -11.72 -6.80
CA LEU A 87 -0.25 -11.93 -6.48
C LEU A 87 -0.98 -10.62 -6.16
N LEU A 88 -0.50 -9.86 -5.17
CA LEU A 88 -1.13 -8.59 -4.80
C LEU A 88 -1.07 -7.56 -5.93
N PRO A 89 0.08 -7.33 -6.61
CA PRO A 89 0.11 -6.48 -7.80
C PRO A 89 -0.91 -6.91 -8.87
N ALA A 90 -1.00 -8.21 -9.18
CA ALA A 90 -1.96 -8.74 -10.16
C ALA A 90 -3.42 -8.51 -9.75
N ILE A 91 -3.78 -8.74 -8.49
CA ILE A 91 -5.12 -8.44 -7.96
C ILE A 91 -5.42 -6.95 -8.14
N SER A 92 -4.49 -6.04 -7.79
CA SER A 92 -4.70 -4.61 -7.97
C SER A 92 -4.91 -4.21 -9.45
N GLY A 93 -4.26 -4.92 -10.37
CA GLY A 93 -4.44 -4.76 -11.82
C GLY A 93 -5.87 -5.05 -12.25
N VAL A 94 -6.46 -6.13 -11.73
CA VAL A 94 -7.84 -6.52 -12.01
C VAL A 94 -8.85 -5.57 -11.38
N GLU A 95 -8.63 -5.22 -10.12
CA GLU A 95 -9.62 -4.50 -9.29
C GLU A 95 -9.71 -3.01 -9.59
N SER A 96 -8.57 -2.38 -9.92
CA SER A 96 -8.50 -0.92 -10.02
C SER A 96 -7.58 -0.43 -11.13
N THR A 97 -7.16 -1.29 -12.07
CA THR A 97 -6.08 -0.98 -13.03
C THR A 97 -4.85 -0.44 -12.29
N TYR A 98 -4.40 -1.21 -11.30
CA TYR A 98 -3.24 -0.88 -10.46
C TYR A 98 -3.43 0.44 -9.69
N GLY A 99 -4.59 0.64 -9.06
CA GLY A 99 -4.89 1.79 -8.21
C GLY A 99 -5.38 3.04 -8.94
N ARG A 100 -5.55 2.99 -10.27
CA ARG A 100 -6.02 4.14 -11.06
C ARG A 100 -7.50 4.42 -10.92
N PHE A 101 -8.30 3.38 -10.68
CA PHE A 101 -9.75 3.47 -10.55
C PHE A 101 -10.16 2.94 -9.19
N ILE A 102 -10.23 3.85 -8.22
CA ILE A 102 -10.65 3.59 -6.85
C ILE A 102 -11.64 4.66 -6.41
N LEU A 103 -12.32 4.44 -5.28
CA LEU A 103 -13.00 5.52 -4.58
C LEU A 103 -11.95 6.60 -4.21
N PRO A 104 -12.18 7.90 -4.48
CA PRO A 104 -11.22 8.95 -4.14
C PRO A 104 -10.81 8.90 -2.67
N ASP A 105 -9.54 9.14 -2.40
CA ASP A 105 -8.92 9.13 -1.07
C ASP A 105 -9.03 7.80 -0.29
N SER A 106 -9.50 6.71 -0.92
CA SER A 106 -9.62 5.41 -0.24
C SER A 106 -8.32 4.64 -0.13
N TYR A 107 -7.34 4.91 -1.00
CA TYR A 107 -6.11 4.13 -1.11
C TYR A 107 -6.35 2.61 -1.18
N ASN A 108 -7.48 2.16 -1.74
CA ASN A 108 -7.91 0.76 -1.78
C ASN A 108 -7.82 0.21 -3.21
N PRO A 109 -6.66 -0.30 -3.64
CA PRO A 109 -6.50 -0.76 -5.02
C PRO A 109 -7.05 -2.17 -5.23
N PHE A 110 -7.59 -2.81 -4.20
CA PHE A 110 -7.96 -4.24 -4.21
C PHE A 110 -9.47 -4.46 -4.22
N GLY A 111 -10.29 -3.41 -4.12
CA GLY A 111 -11.73 -3.60 -3.90
C GLY A 111 -12.04 -4.26 -2.54
N TRP A 112 -11.12 -4.19 -1.59
CA TRP A 112 -11.26 -4.88 -0.30
C TRP A 112 -12.45 -4.32 0.49
N GLY A 113 -13.30 -5.18 1.04
CA GLY A 113 -14.56 -4.78 1.66
C GLY A 113 -15.53 -4.12 0.68
N GLY A 114 -15.59 -4.61 -0.57
CA GLY A 114 -16.41 -4.02 -1.63
C GLY A 114 -15.89 -2.68 -2.14
N GLY A 115 -14.62 -2.35 -1.88
CA GLY A 115 -13.99 -1.08 -2.24
C GLY A 115 -14.34 0.09 -1.32
N LEU A 116 -15.09 -0.17 -0.23
CA LEU A 116 -15.56 0.87 0.70
C LEU A 116 -14.62 1.10 1.88
N ILE A 117 -13.66 0.19 2.11
CA ILE A 117 -12.64 0.38 3.15
C ILE A 117 -11.68 1.48 2.70
N LEU A 118 -11.52 2.49 3.55
CA LEU A 118 -10.55 3.57 3.38
C LEU A 118 -9.28 3.22 4.15
N PHE A 119 -8.16 3.21 3.46
CA PHE A 119 -6.82 3.10 4.02
C PHE A 119 -6.18 4.48 4.10
N ASN A 120 -5.23 4.64 5.01
CA ASN A 120 -4.43 5.85 5.17
C ASN A 120 -3.33 5.97 4.09
N SER A 121 -2.94 4.85 3.47
CA SER A 121 -1.93 4.83 2.41
C SER A 121 -2.00 3.55 1.58
N TRP A 122 -1.38 3.57 0.40
CA TRP A 122 -1.20 2.39 -0.44
C TRP A 122 -0.48 1.26 0.30
N ASP A 123 0.55 1.60 1.07
CA ASP A 123 1.34 0.61 1.79
C ASP A 123 0.53 -0.10 2.87
N GLN A 124 -0.34 0.66 3.57
CA GLN A 124 -1.24 0.08 4.57
C GLN A 124 -2.24 -0.87 3.90
N ALA A 125 -2.78 -0.52 2.74
CA ALA A 125 -3.68 -1.39 2.00
C ALA A 125 -2.97 -2.69 1.58
N ILE A 126 -1.75 -2.60 1.04
CA ILE A 126 -0.96 -3.76 0.61
C ILE A 126 -0.69 -4.72 1.79
N GLU A 127 -0.25 -4.17 2.92
CA GLU A 127 -0.03 -4.95 4.15
C GLU A 127 -1.30 -5.60 4.67
N THR A 128 -2.39 -4.83 4.80
CA THR A 128 -3.65 -5.34 5.34
C THR A 128 -4.24 -6.46 4.48
N VAL A 129 -4.24 -6.27 3.15
CA VAL A 129 -4.80 -7.27 2.23
C VAL A 129 -3.86 -8.47 2.11
N GLY A 130 -2.54 -8.27 2.09
CA GLY A 130 -1.57 -9.37 2.11
C GLY A 130 -1.71 -10.27 3.33
N GLU A 131 -1.79 -9.67 4.52
CA GLU A 131 -2.06 -10.39 5.76
C GLU A 131 -3.41 -11.11 5.71
N GLY A 132 -4.44 -10.44 5.21
CA GLY A 132 -5.78 -10.98 5.05
C GLY A 132 -5.81 -12.21 4.15
N LEU A 133 -5.14 -12.18 3.00
CA LEU A 133 -5.01 -13.33 2.09
C LEU A 133 -4.28 -14.49 2.77
N ALA A 134 -3.16 -14.21 3.44
CA ALA A 134 -2.37 -15.23 4.12
C ALA A 134 -3.18 -15.94 5.21
N LYS A 135 -3.83 -15.17 6.09
CA LYS A 135 -4.57 -15.70 7.24
C LYS A 135 -5.91 -16.31 6.84
N ASN A 136 -6.71 -15.62 6.03
CA ASN A 136 -8.11 -15.97 5.84
C ASN A 136 -8.38 -16.84 4.61
N TYR A 137 -7.39 -17.04 3.73
CA TYR A 137 -7.53 -17.81 2.49
C TYR A 137 -6.49 -18.93 2.47
N ILE A 138 -5.21 -18.57 2.46
CA ILE A 138 -4.11 -19.52 2.22
C ILE A 138 -3.94 -20.47 3.41
N SER A 139 -3.93 -19.97 4.64
CA SER A 139 -3.87 -20.82 5.84
C SER A 139 -5.06 -21.77 5.97
N ARG A 140 -6.16 -21.47 5.26
CA ARG A 140 -7.39 -22.26 5.20
C ARG A 140 -7.47 -23.17 3.97
N GLY A 141 -6.39 -23.29 3.19
CA GLY A 141 -6.25 -24.23 2.08
C GLY A 141 -6.57 -23.68 0.69
N ALA A 142 -6.81 -22.38 0.53
CA ALA A 142 -6.92 -21.75 -0.78
C ALA A 142 -5.51 -21.41 -1.33
N LEU A 143 -4.89 -22.37 -2.00
CA LEU A 143 -3.50 -22.32 -2.47
C LEU A 143 -3.36 -21.86 -3.92
N THR A 144 -4.44 -21.85 -4.71
CA THR A 144 -4.45 -21.36 -6.09
C THR A 144 -5.27 -20.08 -6.23
N VAL A 145 -5.03 -19.34 -7.32
CA VAL A 145 -5.78 -18.12 -7.65
C VAL A 145 -7.27 -18.41 -7.82
N GLU A 146 -7.64 -19.58 -8.34
CA GLU A 146 -9.03 -20.04 -8.48
C GLU A 146 -9.69 -20.27 -7.12
N GLN A 147 -8.96 -20.88 -6.17
CA GLN A 147 -9.47 -21.11 -4.82
C GLN A 147 -9.57 -19.82 -4.02
N VAL A 148 -8.65 -18.88 -4.21
CA VAL A 148 -8.78 -17.53 -3.65
C VAL A 148 -9.98 -16.84 -4.28
N GLY A 149 -10.12 -16.91 -5.62
CA GLY A 149 -11.18 -16.26 -6.37
C GLY A 149 -12.58 -16.72 -6.00
N SER A 150 -12.79 -18.00 -5.70
CA SER A 150 -14.10 -18.53 -5.28
C SER A 150 -14.58 -17.97 -3.93
N ILE A 151 -13.68 -17.38 -3.14
CA ILE A 151 -13.98 -16.75 -1.85
C ILE A 151 -13.93 -15.22 -1.98
N TYR A 152 -12.98 -14.70 -2.76
CA TYR A 152 -12.68 -13.26 -2.86
C TYR A 152 -13.71 -12.51 -3.70
N ALA A 153 -14.16 -13.09 -4.81
CA ALA A 153 -14.94 -12.39 -5.82
C ALA A 153 -16.17 -13.19 -6.25
N GLU A 154 -17.27 -12.47 -6.49
CA GLU A 154 -18.48 -13.07 -7.09
C GLU A 154 -18.29 -13.41 -8.57
N SER A 155 -17.36 -12.72 -9.26
CA SER A 155 -17.17 -12.92 -10.70
C SER A 155 -16.47 -14.25 -10.99
N PRO A 156 -17.06 -15.14 -11.80
CA PRO A 156 -16.43 -16.41 -12.16
C PRO A 156 -15.19 -16.22 -13.06
N THR A 157 -15.00 -15.02 -13.62
CA THR A 157 -13.86 -14.70 -14.49
C THR A 157 -12.70 -14.04 -13.75
N TRP A 158 -12.84 -13.78 -12.45
CA TRP A 158 -11.85 -13.06 -11.66
C TRP A 158 -10.49 -13.74 -11.68
N SER A 159 -10.46 -15.05 -11.40
CA SER A 159 -9.21 -15.83 -11.35
C SER A 159 -8.49 -15.83 -12.69
N ALA A 160 -9.22 -15.99 -13.80
CA ALA A 160 -8.66 -15.93 -15.14
C ALA A 160 -8.03 -14.56 -15.45
N LYS A 161 -8.62 -13.47 -14.97
CA LYS A 161 -8.05 -12.11 -15.12
C LYS A 161 -6.79 -11.94 -14.26
N VAL A 162 -6.81 -12.42 -13.02
CA VAL A 162 -5.63 -12.36 -12.13
C VAL A 162 -4.48 -13.19 -12.71
N ASN A 163 -4.75 -14.40 -13.21
CA ASN A 163 -3.76 -15.23 -13.88
C ASN A 163 -3.17 -14.55 -15.13
N ARG A 164 -3.99 -13.80 -15.89
CA ARG A 164 -3.48 -13.00 -17.02
C ARG A 164 -2.52 -11.92 -16.54
N MET A 165 -2.84 -11.22 -15.45
CA MET A 165 -1.94 -10.22 -14.88
C MET A 165 -0.65 -10.87 -14.36
N LEU A 166 -0.73 -12.01 -13.65
CA LEU A 166 0.45 -12.77 -13.20
C LEU A 166 1.39 -13.12 -14.36
N LEU A 167 0.83 -13.61 -15.48
CA LEU A 167 1.61 -13.94 -16.67
C LEU A 167 2.36 -12.72 -17.23
N GLU A 168 1.80 -11.51 -17.13
CA GLU A 168 2.50 -10.30 -17.53
C GLU A 168 3.76 -10.05 -16.67
N PHE A 169 3.65 -10.15 -15.34
CA PHE A 169 4.81 -10.02 -14.45
C PHE A 169 5.86 -11.10 -14.73
N GLU A 170 5.43 -12.36 -14.94
CA GLU A 170 6.34 -13.46 -15.25
C GLU A 170 7.07 -13.25 -16.59
N ASN A 171 6.38 -12.72 -17.60
CA ASN A 171 6.98 -12.41 -18.88
C ASN A 171 8.00 -11.28 -18.76
N VAL A 172 7.69 -10.22 -18.01
CA VAL A 172 8.65 -9.14 -17.72
C VAL A 172 9.85 -9.69 -16.94
N GLU A 173 9.65 -10.55 -15.94
CA GLU A 173 10.75 -11.18 -15.20
C GLU A 173 11.69 -11.97 -16.12
N LYS A 174 11.17 -12.74 -17.07
CA LYS A 174 11.98 -13.49 -18.04
C LYS A 174 12.83 -12.59 -18.93
N LEU A 175 12.40 -11.36 -19.20
CA LEU A 175 13.11 -10.40 -20.04
C LEU A 175 14.20 -9.62 -19.29
N VAL A 176 14.15 -9.60 -17.95
CA VAL A 176 15.11 -8.83 -17.12
C VAL A 176 16.09 -9.70 -16.33
N LYS A 177 15.92 -11.03 -16.36
CA LYS A 177 16.90 -12.03 -15.94
C LYS A 177 17.98 -12.18 -17.00
#